data_AF-A0A537RID8-F1
#
_entry.id   AF-A0A537RID8-F1
#
_cell.length_a   1.000
_cell.length_b   1.000
_cell.length_c   1.000
_cell.angle_alpha   90.00
_cell.angle_beta   90.00
_cell.angle_gamma   90.00
#
_symmetry.space_group_name_H-M   'P 1'
#
loop_
_entity.id
_entity.type
_entity.pdbx_description
1 polymer ?
#
loop_
_entity_poly.entity_id
_entity_poly.type
_entity_poly.pdbx_seq_one_letter_code
_entity_poly.pdbx_strand_id
1 'polypeptide(L)'
;MKSILLPVDQSELMASALETSRLLANLFEGTVEGVALRPAFAEIVAPDPIVAVTIPPADWSETEFCRAVHQTFDAFASAGGPEQQRPLSLARRIGHRGQHARQPGARV
;
A
#
# COMPACT_ATOMS: atom_id res chain seq x y z
N MET A 1 -12.14 7.09 17.93
CA MET A 1 -10.91 7.53 17.26
C MET A 1 -11.18 7.66 15.78
N LYS A 2 -10.89 8.82 15.18
CA LYS A 2 -10.94 9.02 13.72
C LYS A 2 -9.55 8.76 13.16
N SER A 3 -9.45 8.04 12.05
CA SER A 3 -8.18 7.74 11.41
C SER A 3 -8.20 8.21 9.97
N ILE A 4 -7.14 8.88 9.54
CA ILE A 4 -6.89 9.23 8.15
C ILE A 4 -6.01 8.13 7.57
N LEU A 5 -6.53 7.44 6.57
CA LEU A 5 -5.74 6.48 5.80
C LEU A 5 -4.91 7.25 4.77
N LEU A 6 -3.59 7.15 4.89
CA LEU A 6 -2.66 7.79 3.98
C LEU A 6 -1.98 6.73 3.11
N PRO A 7 -2.23 6.68 1.80
CA PRO A 7 -1.41 5.87 0.91
C PRO A 7 0.04 6.37 0.94
N VAL A 8 0.99 5.45 1.14
CA VAL A 8 2.42 5.74 1.14
C VAL A 8 3.06 4.98 -0.02
N ASP A 9 3.74 5.73 -0.87
CA ASP A 9 4.50 5.28 -2.02
C ASP A 9 5.80 6.11 -2.16
N GLN A 10 6.45 6.05 -3.32
CA GLN A 10 7.67 6.81 -3.61
C GLN A 10 7.39 8.06 -4.47
N SER A 11 6.18 8.61 -4.42
CA SER A 11 5.84 9.84 -5.12
C SER A 11 6.61 11.03 -4.55
N GLU A 12 7.06 11.92 -5.43
CA GLU A 12 7.66 13.21 -5.06
C GLU A 12 6.70 14.09 -4.23
N LEU A 13 5.39 13.83 -4.31
CA LEU A 13 4.37 14.53 -3.55
C LEU A 13 4.17 13.99 -2.13
N MET A 14 4.87 12.91 -1.74
CA MET A 14 4.66 12.23 -0.46
C MET A 14 4.90 13.15 0.74
N ALA A 15 5.91 14.03 0.68
CA ALA A 15 6.16 15.01 1.75
C ALA A 15 4.96 15.94 1.99
N SER A 16 4.31 16.40 0.91
CA SER A 16 3.12 17.24 1.01
C SER A 16 1.91 16.47 1.53
N ALA A 17 1.74 15.22 1.09
CA ALA A 17 0.65 14.35 1.54
C ALA A 17 0.76 14.03 3.04
N LEU A 18 1.97 13.71 3.51
CA LEU A 18 2.26 13.46 4.93
C LEU A 18 1.94 14.69 5.78
N GLU A 19 2.44 15.87 5.42
CA GLU A 19 2.18 17.09 6.20
C GLU A 19 0.70 17.48 6.20
N THR A 20 0.04 17.36 5.05
CA THR A 20 -1.40 17.62 4.95
C THR A 20 -2.20 16.67 5.85
N SER A 21 -1.84 15.39 5.88
CA SER A 21 -2.48 14.40 6.75
C SER A 21 -2.30 14.72 8.24
N ARG A 22 -1.13 15.24 8.63
CA ARG A 22 -0.86 15.70 10.00
C ARG A 22 -1.73 16.88 10.37
N LEU A 23 -1.80 17.90 9.52
CA LEU A 23 -2.66 19.07 9.75
C LEU A 23 -4.12 18.66 9.89
N LEU A 24 -4.58 17.73 9.04
CA LEU A 24 -5.94 17.21 9.08
C LEU A 24 -6.21 16.39 10.34
N ALA A 25 -5.27 15.53 10.74
CA ALA A 25 -5.36 14.76 11.98
C ALA A 25 -5.47 15.68 13.20
N ASN A 26 -4.66 16.73 13.25
CA ASN A 26 -4.70 17.73 14.31
C ASN A 26 -6.05 18.44 14.37
N LEU A 27 -6.59 18.86 13.22
CA LEU A 27 -7.87 19.57 13.14
C LEU A 27 -9.04 18.71 13.65
N PHE A 28 -9.00 17.40 13.43
CA PHE A 28 -10.10 16.50 13.76
C PHE A 28 -9.89 15.67 15.03
N GLU A 29 -8.80 15.93 15.76
CA GLU A 29 -8.35 15.14 16.91
C GLU A 29 -8.29 13.64 16.54
N GLY A 30 -7.68 13.38 15.38
CA GLY A 30 -7.55 12.05 14.78
C GLY A 30 -6.10 11.59 14.74
N THR A 31 -5.92 10.42 14.13
CA THR A 31 -4.60 9.82 13.87
C THR A 31 -4.36 9.64 12.38
N VAL A 32 -3.10 9.52 11.98
CA VAL A 32 -2.74 9.07 10.62
C VAL A 32 -2.34 7.59 10.68
N GLU A 33 -2.89 6.80 9.77
CA GLU A 33 -2.49 5.42 9.51
C GLU A 33 -2.00 5.33 8.08
N GLY A 34 -0.70 5.10 7.91
CA GLY A 34 -0.12 4.95 6.58
C GLY A 34 -0.36 3.55 6.02
N VAL A 35 -0.54 3.47 4.71
CA VAL A 35 -0.82 2.24 3.97
C VAL A 35 0.14 2.14 2.79
N ALA A 36 1.07 1.18 2.82
CA ALA A 36 2.00 0.98 1.71
C ALA A 36 1.27 0.59 0.41
N LEU A 37 1.42 1.40 -0.64
CA LEU A 37 0.98 1.06 -1.98
C LEU A 37 2.08 0.30 -2.70
N ARG A 38 1.92 -1.01 -2.87
CA ARG A 38 2.82 -1.78 -3.73
C ARG A 38 2.56 -1.41 -5.21
N PRO A 39 3.60 -1.20 -6.03
CA PRO A 39 3.41 -1.02 -7.46
C PRO A 39 2.79 -2.30 -8.03
N ALA A 40 1.73 -2.16 -8.81
CA ALA A 40 1.13 -3.28 -9.51
C ALA A 40 1.84 -3.46 -10.85
N PHE A 41 2.83 -4.36 -10.90
CA PHE A 41 3.34 -4.87 -12.18
C PHE A 41 2.45 -6.03 -12.63
N ALA A 42 1.83 -5.90 -13.79
CA ALA A 42 1.06 -6.98 -14.39
C ALA A 42 1.93 -7.69 -15.42
N GLU A 43 2.32 -8.93 -15.13
CA GLU A 43 2.83 -9.84 -16.17
C GLU A 43 1.64 -10.27 -17.05
N ILE A 44 1.43 -9.57 -18.17
CA ILE A 44 0.44 -9.97 -19.16
C ILE A 44 1.19 -10.56 -20.35
N VAL A 45 1.09 -11.88 -20.53
CA VAL A 45 1.49 -12.56 -21.77
C VAL A 45 0.34 -12.41 -22.75
N ALA A 46 0.40 -11.40 -23.61
CA ALA A 46 -0.55 -11.25 -24.70
C ALA A 46 -0.13 -12.16 -25.88
N PRO A 47 -1.04 -12.99 -26.43
CA PRO A 47 -0.77 -13.75 -27.65
C PRO A 47 -0.76 -12.89 -28.93
N ASP A 48 -1.10 -11.59 -28.85
CA ASP A 48 -1.26 -10.66 -29.98
C ASP A 48 -0.45 -9.36 -29.73
N PRO A 49 0.18 -8.70 -30.74
CA PRO A 49 1.25 -7.72 -30.53
C PRO A 49 0.77 -6.29 -30.19
N ILE A 50 -0.46 -6.12 -29.69
CA ILE A 50 -1.02 -4.79 -29.33
C ILE A 50 -1.35 -4.73 -27.83
N VAL A 51 -0.38 -5.07 -26.97
CA VAL A 51 -0.47 -4.78 -25.53
C VAL A 51 0.84 -4.16 -25.07
N ALA A 52 0.76 -2.91 -24.60
CA ALA A 52 1.87 -2.30 -23.89
C ALA A 52 1.96 -2.96 -22.51
N VAL A 53 3.01 -3.77 -22.32
CA VAL A 53 3.30 -4.41 -21.03
C VAL A 53 4.22 -3.50 -20.24
N THR A 54 3.84 -3.20 -18.99
CA THR A 54 4.74 -2.53 -18.03
C THR A 54 5.56 -3.59 -17.32
N ILE A 55 6.74 -3.89 -17.86
CA ILE A 55 7.72 -4.76 -17.19
C ILE A 55 8.52 -3.86 -16.23
N PRO A 56 8.65 -4.21 -14.94
CA PRO A 56 9.53 -3.49 -14.03
C PRO A 56 10.97 -3.50 -14.58
N PRO A 57 11.77 -2.46 -14.32
CA PRO A 57 13.20 -2.48 -14.58
C PRO A 57 13.86 -3.74 -13.98
N ALA A 58 14.90 -4.26 -14.62
CA ALA A 58 15.57 -5.50 -14.19
C ALA A 58 16.19 -5.41 -12.78
N ASP A 59 16.46 -4.20 -12.31
CA ASP A 59 16.97 -3.87 -10.98
C ASP A 59 15.87 -3.55 -9.96
N TRP A 60 14.59 -3.69 -10.32
CA TRP A 60 13.49 -3.45 -9.40
C TRP A 60 13.43 -4.52 -8.30
N SER A 61 13.30 -4.06 -7.05
CA SER A 61 13.14 -4.93 -5.89
C SER A 61 11.93 -4.54 -5.05
N GLU A 62 10.94 -5.42 -4.96
CA GLU A 62 9.77 -5.25 -4.10
C GLU A 62 10.16 -5.04 -2.63
N THR A 63 11.20 -5.74 -2.20
CA THR A 63 11.69 -5.68 -0.82
C THR A 63 12.27 -4.29 -0.53
N GLU A 64 13.07 -3.76 -1.44
CA GLU A 64 13.64 -2.42 -1.27
C GLU A 64 12.58 -1.34 -1.37
N PHE A 65 11.61 -1.51 -2.26
CA PHE A 65 10.46 -0.63 -2.37
C PHE A 65 9.68 -0.56 -1.04
N CYS A 66 9.30 -1.72 -0.49
CA CYS A 66 8.54 -1.78 0.76
C CYS A 66 9.34 -1.19 1.93
N ARG A 67 10.64 -1.48 2.00
CA ARG A 67 11.55 -0.90 3.00
C ARG A 67 11.59 0.62 2.91
N ALA A 68 11.73 1.19 1.71
CA ALA A 68 11.77 2.64 1.51
C ALA A 68 10.45 3.31 1.94
N VAL A 69 9.31 2.74 1.55
CA VAL A 69 7.98 3.24 1.93
C VAL A 69 7.77 3.22 3.45
N HIS A 70 8.18 2.14 4.12
CA HIS A 70 8.14 2.06 5.58
C HIS A 70 9.04 3.12 6.23
N GLN A 71 10.29 3.24 5.77
CA GLN A 71 11.23 4.22 6.30
C GLN A 71 10.73 5.66 6.18
N THR A 72 10.13 6.02 5.04
CA THR A 72 9.53 7.34 4.84
C THR A 72 8.44 7.63 5.85
N PHE A 73 7.52 6.68 6.07
CA PHE A 73 6.44 6.87 7.03
C PHE A 73 6.94 6.87 8.48
N ASP A 74 7.87 5.98 8.84
CA ASP A 74 8.44 5.90 10.19
C ASP A 74 9.23 7.16 10.54
N ALA A 75 9.95 7.76 9.57
CA ALA A 75 10.63 9.03 9.74
C ALA A 75 9.64 10.18 10.00
N PHE A 76 8.54 10.24 9.23
CA PHE A 76 7.43 11.18 9.49
C PHE A 76 6.79 10.95 10.87
N ALA A 77 6.58 9.69 11.23
CA ALA A 77 5.96 9.32 12.50
C ALA A 77 6.84 9.70 13.70
N SER A 78 8.16 9.59 13.56
CA SER A 78 9.09 9.97 14.62
C SER A 78 9.21 11.48 14.81
N ALA A 79 8.85 12.28 13.79
CA ALA A 79 8.83 13.74 13.85
C ALA A 79 7.50 14.33 14.39
N GLY A 80 6.44 13.51 14.45
CA GLY A 80 5.21 13.80 15.18
C GLY A 80 5.28 13.20 16.59
N GLY A 81 4.62 13.80 17.58
CA GLY A 81 4.60 13.20 18.92
C GLY A 81 3.94 11.81 18.91
N PRO A 82 4.24 10.93 19.90
CA PRO A 82 3.85 9.52 19.90
C PRO A 82 2.34 9.25 19.97
N GLU A 83 1.51 10.26 20.23
CA GLU A 83 0.06 10.09 20.44
C GLU A 83 -0.77 10.15 19.15
N GLN A 84 -0.18 10.60 18.03
CA GLN A 84 -0.93 10.94 16.81
C GLN A 84 -0.79 9.95 15.64
N GLN A 85 0.11 8.97 15.72
CA GLN A 85 0.44 8.13 14.56
C GLN A 85 0.41 6.64 14.91
N ARG A 86 -0.32 5.86 14.09
CA ARG A 86 -0.28 4.40 14.14
C ARG A 86 0.76 3.87 13.17
N PRO A 87 1.42 2.74 13.49
CA PRO A 87 2.37 2.11 12.58
C PRO A 87 1.73 1.76 11.24
N LEU A 88 2.53 1.80 10.19
CA LEU A 88 2.09 1.53 8.82
C LEU A 88 1.42 0.16 8.73
N SER A 89 0.20 0.10 8.18
CA SER A 89 -0.46 -1.16 7.87
C SER A 89 -0.20 -1.54 6.42
N LEU A 90 0.23 -2.79 6.18
CA LEU A 90 0.29 -3.31 4.82
C LEU A 90 -1.14 -3.39 4.30
N ALA A 91 -1.44 -2.73 3.18
CA ALA A 91 -2.74 -2.80 2.51
C ALA A 91 -3.15 -4.27 2.39
N ARG A 92 -4.08 -4.73 3.25
CA ARG A 92 -4.55 -6.11 3.20
C ARG A 92 -5.17 -6.29 1.83
N ARG A 93 -4.56 -7.16 1.03
CA ARG A 93 -5.03 -7.60 -0.28
C ARG A 93 -6.55 -7.78 -0.19
N ILE A 94 -7.34 -6.97 -0.89
CA ILE A 94 -8.76 -7.25 -1.13
C ILE A 94 -8.78 -8.40 -2.13
N GLY A 95 -8.39 -9.58 -1.64
CA GLY A 95 -8.31 -10.82 -2.38
C GLY A 95 -9.71 -11.40 -2.47
N HIS A 96 -10.23 -11.37 -3.68
CA HIS A 96 -11.40 -12.09 -4.14
C HIS A 96 -11.51 -13.47 -3.47
N ARG A 97 -12.42 -13.61 -2.50
CA ARG A 97 -12.77 -14.87 -1.86
C ARG A 97 -13.68 -15.66 -2.81
N GLY A 98 -13.15 -16.09 -3.94
CA GLY A 98 -13.79 -17.06 -4.83
C GLY A 98 -13.70 -18.45 -4.20
N GLN A 99 -14.64 -18.76 -3.31
CA GLN A 99 -14.84 -20.11 -2.81
C GLN A 99 -15.35 -21.00 -3.95
N HIS A 100 -14.49 -21.81 -4.55
CA HIS A 100 -14.92 -23.07 -5.17
C HIS A 100 -14.32 -24.23 -4.38
N ALA A 101 -14.92 -24.45 -3.21
CA ALA A 101 -14.94 -25.77 -2.58
C ALA A 101 -16.27 -26.43 -2.95
N ARG A 102 -16.26 -27.33 -3.94
CA ARG A 102 -17.23 -28.42 -4.01
C ARG A 102 -16.47 -29.74 -4.12
N GLN A 103 -16.97 -30.67 -3.30
CA GLN A 103 -16.35 -31.85 -2.72
C GLN A 103 -15.91 -32.95 -3.70
N PRO A 104 -15.01 -33.86 -3.25
CA PRO A 104 -14.74 -35.12 -3.93
C PRO A 104 -15.82 -36.17 -3.59
N GLY A 105 -16.30 -36.90 -4.60
CA GLY A 105 -16.84 -38.25 -4.46
C GLY A 105 -18.27 -38.41 -3.94
N ALA A 106 -19.19 -38.77 -4.85
CA ALA A 106 -20.32 -39.63 -4.53
C ALA A 106 -20.47 -40.68 -5.64
N ARG A 107 -20.38 -41.96 -5.26
CA ARG A 107 -20.61 -43.14 -6.10
C ARG A 107 -22.09 -43.22 -6.52
N VAL A 108 -22.34 -43.71 -7.74
CA VAL A 108 -23.14 -44.94 -7.99
C VAL A 108 -22.45 -45.69 -9.11
#